data_AF-A0A3D5ISJ4-F1
#
_entry.id   AF-A0A3D5ISJ4-F1
#
_cell.length_a   1.000
_cell.length_b   1.000
_cell.length_c   1.000
_cell.angle_alpha   90.00
_cell.angle_beta   90.00
_cell.angle_gamma   90.00
#
_symmetry.space_group_name_H-M   'P 1'
#
loop_
_entity.id
_entity.type
_entity.pdbx_description
1 polymer ?
#
loop_
_entity_poly.entity_id
_entity_poly.type
_entity_poly.pdbx_seq_one_letter_code
_entity_poly.pdbx_strand_id
1 'polypeptide(L)'
;KIQSFVRRSGRLTLGQRTGLIDLWPQFGVDIPSGIIDLNRLFKKIQPITLEIGFGNGDSLLEMAINAPDQNFLGIEVYEAGIGRLINEANKHQLTNLKIIKEDAVEVLKHHIEDN
;
A
#
# COMPACT_ATOMS: atom_id res chain seq x y z
N LYS A 1 -20.51 6.62 14.36
CA LYS A 1 -19.33 6.02 13.68
C LYS A 1 -18.97 6.96 12.53
N ILE A 2 -17.80 7.62 12.55
CA ILE A 2 -17.37 8.57 11.49
C ILE A 2 -16.55 7.76 10.49
N GLN A 3 -16.92 7.81 9.20
CA GLN A 3 -16.10 7.27 8.11
C GLN A 3 -15.21 8.38 7.58
N SER A 4 -13.91 8.13 7.44
CA SER A 4 -12.88 9.12 7.10
C SER A 4 -12.86 9.50 5.62
N PHE A 5 -13.71 8.91 4.77
CA PHE A 5 -13.61 9.04 3.32
C PHE A 5 -14.96 8.91 2.58
N VAL A 6 -15.04 9.44 1.34
CA VAL A 6 -16.25 9.48 0.50
C VAL A 6 -16.01 8.67 -0.79
N ARG A 7 -16.74 7.58 -0.99
CA ARG A 7 -16.57 6.70 -2.18
C ARG A 7 -16.97 7.39 -3.48
N ARG A 8 -15.98 7.79 -4.30
CA ARG A 8 -16.20 8.15 -5.72
C ARG A 8 -15.80 6.97 -6.59
N SER A 9 -16.77 6.10 -6.92
CA SER A 9 -16.53 4.93 -7.76
C SER A 9 -16.66 5.30 -9.24
N GLY A 10 -15.54 5.65 -9.88
CA GLY A 10 -15.42 5.78 -11.33
C GLY A 10 -14.86 4.50 -11.96
N ARG A 11 -15.00 4.34 -13.28
CA ARG A 11 -14.41 3.22 -14.02
C ARG A 11 -12.88 3.28 -13.94
N LEU A 12 -12.24 2.22 -13.46
CA LEU A 12 -10.78 2.08 -13.45
C LEU A 12 -10.22 2.10 -14.88
N THR A 13 -9.10 2.79 -15.07
CA THR A 13 -8.30 2.68 -16.30
C THR A 13 -7.64 1.30 -16.40
N LEU A 14 -7.14 0.93 -17.57
CA LEU A 14 -6.45 -0.35 -17.75
C LEU A 14 -5.23 -0.47 -16.82
N GLY A 15 -4.39 0.57 -16.74
CA GLY A 15 -3.22 0.57 -15.86
C GLY A 15 -3.60 0.44 -14.37
N GLN A 16 -4.66 1.12 -13.93
CA GLN A 16 -5.16 0.98 -12.56
C GLN A 16 -5.66 -0.43 -12.28
N ARG A 17 -6.39 -1.04 -13.22
CA ARG A 17 -6.88 -2.41 -13.09
C ARG A 17 -5.71 -3.40 -13.00
N THR A 18 -4.71 -3.27 -13.88
CA THR A 18 -3.52 -4.13 -13.87
C THR A 18 -2.76 -4.02 -12.56
N GLY A 19 -2.56 -2.80 -12.04
CA GLY A 19 -1.96 -2.59 -10.72
C GLY A 19 -2.75 -3.26 -9.60
N LEU A 20 -4.08 -3.08 -9.60
CA LEU A 20 -4.94 -3.57 -8.53
C LEU A 20 -5.16 -5.08 -8.53
N ILE A 21 -5.10 -5.75 -9.68
CA ILE A 21 -5.46 -7.17 -9.83
C ILE A 21 -4.23 -7.99 -10.17
N ASP A 22 -3.60 -7.71 -11.32
CA ASP A 22 -2.56 -8.56 -11.88
C ASP A 22 -1.25 -8.45 -11.07
N LEU A 23 -0.97 -7.25 -10.55
CA LEU A 23 0.23 -6.96 -9.77
C LEU A 23 0.02 -7.03 -8.25
N TRP A 24 -1.22 -7.27 -7.80
CA TRP A 24 -1.53 -7.41 -6.37
C TRP A 24 -0.68 -8.47 -5.66
N PRO A 25 -0.42 -9.66 -6.23
CA PRO A 25 0.42 -10.67 -5.55
C PRO A 25 1.84 -10.19 -5.21
N GLN A 26 2.35 -9.19 -5.94
CA GLN A 26 3.69 -8.63 -5.71
C GLN A 26 3.68 -7.47 -4.72
N PHE A 27 2.66 -6.61 -4.73
CA PHE A 27 2.66 -5.37 -3.96
C PHE A 27 1.62 -5.34 -2.84
N GLY A 28 0.50 -6.01 -3.03
CA GLY A 28 -0.58 -6.12 -2.08
C GLY A 28 -0.21 -6.95 -0.85
N VAL A 29 -0.88 -6.64 0.25
CA VAL A 29 -0.84 -7.39 1.49
C VAL A 29 -2.26 -7.77 1.85
N ASP A 30 -2.56 -9.06 1.76
CA ASP A 30 -3.81 -9.61 2.25
C ASP A 30 -3.70 -9.77 3.76
N ILE A 31 -4.53 -9.02 4.49
CA ILE A 31 -4.50 -8.97 5.95
C ILE A 31 -4.92 -10.34 6.52
N PRO A 32 -4.07 -11.00 7.33
CA PRO A 32 -4.43 -12.25 8.00
C PRO A 32 -5.32 -11.99 9.21
N SER A 33 -5.92 -13.06 9.75
CA SER A 33 -6.54 -13.01 11.08
C SER A 33 -5.46 -12.87 12.16
N GLY A 34 -5.11 -11.64 12.55
CA GLY A 34 -4.17 -11.34 13.64
C GLY A 34 -3.12 -10.28 13.30
N ILE A 35 -2.11 -10.15 14.16
CA ILE A 35 -1.01 -9.19 13.98
C ILE A 35 -0.17 -9.53 12.74
N ILE A 36 0.18 -8.51 11.98
CA ILE A 36 1.06 -8.61 10.82
C ILE A 36 2.52 -8.47 11.28
N ASP A 37 3.35 -9.45 10.93
CA ASP A 37 4.80 -9.29 11.02
C ASP A 37 5.29 -8.45 9.82
N LEU A 38 5.47 -7.15 10.06
CA LEU A 38 5.86 -6.18 9.04
C LEU A 38 7.20 -6.53 8.37
N ASN A 39 8.13 -7.15 9.11
CA ASN A 39 9.44 -7.52 8.57
C ASN A 39 9.34 -8.64 7.52
N ARG A 40 8.33 -9.51 7.64
CA ARG A 40 8.08 -10.60 6.68
C ARG A 40 7.40 -10.16 5.40
N LEU A 41 6.87 -8.94 5.36
CA LEU A 41 6.26 -8.40 4.15
C LEU A 41 7.29 -8.11 3.07
N PHE A 42 8.52 -7.76 3.46
CA PHE A 42 9.56 -7.29 2.55
C PHE A 42 10.64 -8.34 2.33
N LYS A 43 11.37 -8.22 1.22
CA LYS A 43 12.50 -9.13 0.92
C LYS A 43 13.70 -8.92 1.85
N LYS A 44 13.83 -7.72 2.42
CA LYS A 44 14.92 -7.31 3.31
C LYS A 44 14.33 -6.67 4.55
N ILE A 45 14.97 -6.92 5.69
CA ILE A 45 14.65 -6.27 6.97
C ILE A 45 15.35 -4.91 6.96
N GLN A 46 14.55 -3.85 6.88
CA GLN A 46 14.98 -2.45 6.78
C GLN A 46 13.97 -1.57 7.55
N PRO A 47 14.32 -0.33 7.93
CA PRO A 47 13.37 0.59 8.54
C PRO A 47 12.09 0.73 7.70
N ILE A 48 10.93 0.72 8.35
CA ILE A 48 9.63 0.75 7.69
C ILE A 48 8.96 2.10 7.94
N THR A 49 8.60 2.79 6.86
CA THR A 49 7.80 4.01 6.89
C THR A 49 6.36 3.68 6.49
N LEU A 50 5.40 4.10 7.31
CA LEU A 50 3.97 3.94 7.05
C LEU A 50 3.37 5.24 6.50
N GLU A 51 2.64 5.15 5.38
CA GLU A 51 1.85 6.26 4.84
C GLU A 51 0.36 5.87 4.80
N ILE A 52 -0.48 6.66 5.48
CA ILE A 52 -1.93 6.46 5.57
C ILE A 52 -2.63 7.44 4.65
N GLY A 53 -3.53 6.93 3.80
CA GLY A 53 -4.29 7.76 2.86
C GLY A 53 -3.38 8.40 1.81
N PHE A 54 -2.50 7.60 1.20
CA PHE A 54 -1.52 8.08 0.22
C PHE A 54 -2.17 8.64 -1.07
N GLY A 55 -3.49 8.49 -1.25
CA GLY A 55 -4.22 9.04 -2.38
C GLY A 55 -3.73 8.46 -3.71
N ASN A 56 -3.15 9.29 -4.58
CA ASN A 56 -2.58 8.82 -5.85
C ASN A 56 -1.21 8.14 -5.71
N GLY A 57 -0.54 8.29 -4.56
CA GLY A 57 0.72 7.64 -4.25
C GLY A 57 1.97 8.30 -4.84
N ASP A 58 1.89 9.49 -5.42
CA ASP A 58 3.04 10.13 -6.08
C ASP A 58 4.20 10.39 -5.08
N SER A 59 3.88 10.87 -3.87
CA SER A 59 4.88 11.07 -2.80
C SER A 59 5.47 9.75 -2.31
N LEU A 60 4.62 8.75 -2.05
CA LEU A 60 5.05 7.41 -1.60
C LEU A 60 5.98 6.75 -2.63
N LEU A 61 5.65 6.86 -3.91
CA LEU A 61 6.45 6.35 -5.01
C LEU A 61 7.83 7.01 -5.04
N GLU A 62 7.89 8.34 -4.99
CA GLU A 62 9.14 9.09 -5.02
C GLU A 62 10.04 8.73 -3.83
N MET A 63 9.48 8.63 -2.62
CA MET A 63 10.21 8.19 -1.43
C MET A 63 10.78 6.79 -1.62
N ALA A 64 9.98 5.83 -2.09
CA ALA A 64 10.42 4.45 -2.29
C ALA A 64 11.51 4.30 -3.36
N ILE A 65 11.47 5.11 -4.43
CA ILE A 65 12.52 5.18 -5.46
C ILE A 65 13.82 5.72 -4.86
N ASN A 66 13.73 6.80 -4.09
CA ASN A 66 14.91 7.53 -3.60
C ASN A 66 15.56 6.89 -2.36
N ALA A 67 14.86 6.01 -1.66
CA ALA A 67 15.34 5.33 -0.45
C ALA A 67 15.26 3.80 -0.58
N PRO A 68 16.10 3.16 -1.42
CA PRO A 68 16.12 1.70 -1.58
C PRO A 68 16.54 0.93 -0.32
N ASP A 69 17.12 1.65 0.66
CA ASP A 69 17.51 1.11 1.97
C ASP A 69 16.41 1.22 3.04
N GLN A 70 15.21 1.70 2.66
CA GLN A 70 14.03 1.78 3.51
C GLN A 70 12.85 1.03 2.85
N ASN A 71 11.99 0.48 3.69
CA ASN A 71 10.74 -0.16 3.28
C ASN A 71 9.57 0.80 3.50
N PHE A 72 8.57 0.72 2.64
CA PHE A 72 7.41 1.58 2.64
C PHE A 72 6.13 0.74 2.65
N LEU A 73 5.24 1.05 3.59
CA LEU A 73 3.91 0.45 3.69
C LEU A 73 2.86 1.54 3.49
N GLY A 74 2.09 1.45 2.42
CA GLY A 74 0.95 2.33 2.16
C GLY A 74 -0.37 1.69 2.61
N ILE A 75 -1.23 2.47 3.26
CA ILE A 75 -2.62 2.08 3.53
C ILE A 75 -3.56 3.04 2.78
N GLU A 76 -4.44 2.49 1.95
CA GLU A 76 -5.41 3.27 1.18
C GLU A 76 -6.67 2.43 0.90
N VAL A 77 -7.82 3.08 0.78
CA VAL A 77 -9.12 2.46 0.49
C VAL A 77 -9.56 2.69 -0.95
N TYR A 78 -9.03 3.73 -1.61
CA TYR A 78 -9.39 4.08 -2.98
C TYR A 78 -8.60 3.25 -4.00
N GLU A 79 -9.29 2.28 -4.60
CA GLU A 79 -8.76 1.36 -5.62
C GLU A 79 -8.08 2.03 -6.81
N ALA A 80 -8.56 3.19 -7.24
CA ALA A 80 -7.97 3.93 -8.36
C ALA A 80 -6.56 4.46 -8.05
N GLY A 81 -6.33 4.91 -6.80
CA GLY A 81 -5.03 5.37 -6.32
C GLY A 81 -4.07 4.21 -6.12
N ILE A 82 -4.55 3.15 -5.47
CA ILE A 82 -3.81 1.89 -5.27
C ILE A 82 -3.33 1.31 -6.59
N GLY A 83 -4.24 1.12 -7.55
CA GLY A 83 -3.92 0.55 -8.84
C GLY A 83 -2.92 1.41 -9.63
N ARG A 84 -3.04 2.73 -9.54
CA ARG A 84 -2.07 3.66 -10.15
C ARG A 84 -0.69 3.49 -9.52
N LEU A 85 -0.59 3.57 -8.19
CA LEU A 85 0.68 3.47 -7.47
C LEU A 85 1.38 2.14 -7.75
N ILE A 86 0.67 1.01 -7.65
CA ILE A 86 1.24 -0.31 -7.91
C ILE A 86 1.76 -0.42 -9.35
N ASN A 87 1.00 0.10 -10.33
CA ASN A 87 1.42 0.08 -11.72
C ASN A 87 2.70 0.90 -11.95
N GLU A 88 2.82 2.09 -11.36
CA GLU A 88 4.05 2.88 -11.46
C GLU A 88 5.21 2.23 -10.70
N ALA A 89 4.99 1.73 -9.48
CA ALA A 89 5.99 1.02 -8.70
C ALA A 89 6.57 -0.19 -9.46
N ASN A 90 5.72 -0.91 -10.19
CA ASN A 90 6.15 -2.02 -11.04
C ASN A 90 7.04 -1.58 -12.22
N LYS A 91 6.71 -0.46 -12.88
CA LYS A 91 7.57 0.11 -13.95
C LYS A 91 8.95 0.50 -13.42
N HIS A 92 9.01 0.99 -12.19
CA HIS A 92 10.24 1.32 -11.48
C HIS A 92 10.90 0.09 -10.81
N GLN A 93 10.31 -1.11 -10.95
CA GLN A 93 10.81 -2.37 -10.39
C GLN A 93 11.04 -2.30 -8.87
N LEU A 94 10.20 -1.56 -8.15
CA LEU A 94 10.32 -1.42 -6.71
C LEU A 94 10.11 -2.77 -6.01
N THR A 95 10.91 -3.00 -4.98
CA THR A 95 10.83 -4.20 -4.13
C THR A 95 10.64 -3.89 -2.64
N ASN A 96 10.68 -2.60 -2.30
CA ASN A 96 10.60 -2.02 -0.97
C ASN A 96 9.27 -1.30 -0.72
N LEU A 97 8.22 -1.58 -1.51
CA LEU A 97 6.88 -0.98 -1.35
C LEU A 97 5.82 -2.08 -1.21
N LYS A 98 4.97 -1.94 -0.19
CA LYS A 98 3.81 -2.81 0.06
C LYS A 98 2.55 -1.99 0.33
N ILE A 99 1.40 -2.53 -0.06
CA ILE A 99 0.12 -1.82 0.01
C ILE A 99 -0.93 -2.67 0.72
N ILE A 100 -1.62 -2.08 1.69
CA ILE A 100 -2.82 -2.63 2.30
C ILE A 100 -4.03 -1.87 1.78
N LYS A 101 -5.03 -2.60 1.29
CA LYS A 101 -6.32 -2.03 0.87
C LYS A 101 -7.36 -2.19 1.97
N GLU A 102 -7.33 -1.34 2.99
CA GLU A 102 -8.30 -1.35 4.09
C GLU A 102 -8.34 0.00 4.83
N ASP A 103 -9.36 0.21 5.66
CA ASP A 103 -9.41 1.36 6.57
C ASP A 103 -8.21 1.33 7.54
N ALA A 104 -7.42 2.41 7.55
CA ALA A 104 -6.21 2.48 8.35
C ALA A 104 -6.45 2.38 9.86
N VAL A 105 -7.62 2.83 10.36
CA VAL A 105 -7.95 2.68 11.78
C VAL A 105 -8.18 1.21 12.13
N GLU A 106 -8.80 0.44 11.24
CA GLU A 106 -8.99 -1.00 11.43
C GLU A 106 -7.66 -1.75 11.37
N VAL A 107 -6.77 -1.40 10.42
CA VAL A 107 -5.42 -1.97 10.30
C VAL A 107 -4.60 -1.70 11.55
N LEU A 108 -4.52 -0.43 11.98
CA LEU A 108 -3.70 -0.05 13.13
C LEU A 108 -4.19 -0.69 14.43
N LYS A 109 -5.50 -0.78 14.64
CA LYS A 109 -6.05 -1.31 15.90
C LYS A 109 -5.93 -2.82 16.05
N HIS A 110 -5.99 -3.56 14.94
CA HIS A 110 -6.15 -5.02 15.00
C HIS A 110 -4.97 -5.79 14.40
N HIS A 111 -4.10 -5.12 13.64
CA HIS A 111 -3.09 -5.78 12.83
C HIS A 111 -1.68 -5.21 12.99
N ILE A 112 -1.52 -4.04 13.61
CA ILE A 112 -0.21 -3.42 13.90
C ILE A 112 -0.10 -3.26 15.42
N GLU A 113 1.05 -3.63 15.99
CA GLU A 113 1.33 -3.44 17.42
C GLU A 113 1.80 -2.00 17.69
N ASP A 114 1.27 -1.39 18.74
CA ASP A 114 1.86 -0.19 19.34
C ASP A 114 3.13 -0.62 20.09
N ASN A 115 4.29 -0.37 19.50
CA ASN A 115 5.60 -0.56 20.14
C ASN A 115 6.22 0.78 20.53
#